data_AF-A0A7V9BFP9-F1
#
_entry.id   AF-A0A7V9BFP9-F1
#
_cell.length_a   1.000
_cell.length_b   1.000
_cell.length_c   1.000
_cell.angle_alpha   90.00
_cell.angle_beta   90.00
_cell.angle_gamma   90.00
#
_symmetry.space_group_name_H-M   'P 1'
#
loop_
_entity.id
_entity.type
_entity.pdbx_description
1 polymer ?
#
loop_
_entity_poly.entity_id
_entity_poly.type
_entity_poly.pdbx_seq_one_letter_code
_entity_poly.pdbx_strand_id
1 'polypeptide(L)' 'QAIEDALRTFGADEIVISTHPEGRSRWLERDVVSQAMERFDVPITHVVVDLDAAG' A
#
# COMPACT_ATOMS: atom_id res chain seq x y z
N GLN A 1 -4.83 -10.56 -0.01
CA GLN A 1 -5.53 -11.20 -1.14
C GLN A 1 -5.66 -10.27 -2.35
N ALA A 2 -6.00 -8.99 -2.19
CA ALA A 2 -6.12 -8.07 -3.35
C ALA A 2 -4.83 -7.90 -4.20
N ILE A 3 -3.65 -7.77 -3.57
CA ILE A 3 -2.39 -7.52 -4.29
C ILE A 3 -1.96 -8.74 -5.12
N GLU A 4 -2.11 -9.96 -4.58
CA GLU A 4 -1.69 -11.20 -5.25
C GLU A 4 -2.52 -11.48 -6.52
N ASP A 5 -3.81 -11.14 -6.49
CA ASP A 5 -4.71 -11.30 -7.64
C ASP A 5 -4.37 -10.34 -8.78
N ALA A 6 -4.02 -9.09 -8.43
CA ALA A 6 -3.58 -8.08 -9.38
C ALA A 6 -2.26 -8.46 -10.07
N LEU A 7 -1.27 -8.93 -9.30
CA LEU A 7 0.03 -9.36 -9.83
C LEU A 7 -0.04 -10.60 -10.71
N ARG A 8 -1.03 -11.48 -10.50
CA ARG A 8 -1.28 -12.63 -11.37
C ARG A 8 -1.91 -12.23 -12.70
N THR A 9 -2.67 -11.14 -12.72
CA THR A 9 -3.33 -10.63 -13.93
C THR A 9 -2.35 -9.82 -14.79
N PHE A 10 -1.42 -9.11 -14.16
CA PHE A 10 -0.40 -8.30 -14.80
C PHE A 10 0.88 -8.33 -13.97
N GLY A 11 2.00 -8.70 -14.59
CA GLY A 11 3.32 -8.65 -13.96
C GLY A 11 3.75 -7.21 -13.76
N ALA A 12 3.39 -6.62 -12.63
CA ALA A 12 3.75 -5.24 -12.33
C ALA A 12 5.23 -5.11 -11.97
N ASP A 13 5.87 -4.08 -12.49
CA ASP A 13 7.26 -3.74 -12.18
C ASP A 13 7.40 -2.98 -10.85
N GLU A 14 6.31 -2.42 -10.30
CA GLU A 14 6.27 -1.66 -9.05
C GLU A 14 4.88 -1.70 -8.40
N ILE A 15 4.82 -1.66 -7.06
CA ILE A 15 3.59 -1.55 -6.28
C ILE A 15 3.55 -0.21 -5.54
N VAL A 16 2.53 0.61 -5.80
CA VAL A 16 2.31 1.86 -5.06
C VAL A 16 1.15 1.67 -4.07
N ILE A 17 1.44 1.80 -2.78
CA ILE A 17 0.43 1.76 -1.72
C ILE A 17 0.16 3.19 -1.27
N SER A 18 -1.10 3.64 -1.33
CA SER A 18 -1.50 4.95 -0.81
C SER A 18 -2.38 4.79 0.43
N THR A 19 -2.04 5.45 1.54
CA THR A 19 -2.81 5.40 2.79
C THR A 19 -3.02 6.79 3.38
N HIS A 20 -4.09 7.00 4.16
CA HIS A 20 -4.22 8.24 4.95
C HIS A 20 -3.36 8.17 6.21
N PRO A 21 -2.91 9.31 6.77
CA PRO A 21 -2.09 9.35 7.98
C PRO A 21 -2.72 8.64 9.19
N GLU A 22 -1.84 8.30 10.14
CA GLU A 22 -2.15 7.60 11.37
C GLU A 22 -3.22 8.36 12.17
N GLY A 23 -4.34 7.70 12.50
CA GLY A 23 -5.50 8.30 13.17
C GLY A 23 -6.82 8.21 12.38
N ARG A 24 -6.78 8.02 11.05
CA ARG A 24 -7.98 7.76 10.21
C ARG A 24 -7.97 6.43 9.47
N SER A 25 -6.81 5.79 9.30
CA SER A 25 -6.67 4.57 8.50
C SER A 25 -6.53 3.31 9.36
N ARG A 26 -7.53 2.42 9.32
CA ARG A 26 -7.46 1.04 9.86
C ARG A 26 -6.43 0.12 9.16
N TRP A 27 -5.74 0.63 8.14
CA TRP A 27 -4.77 -0.11 7.32
C TRP A 27 -3.32 0.05 7.79
N LEU A 28 -2.98 1.19 8.42
CA LEU A 28 -1.66 1.44 9.02
C LEU A 28 -1.46 0.61 10.30
N GLU A 29 -2.50 0.41 11.09
CA GLU A 29 -2.47 -0.48 12.27
C GLU A 29 -2.23 -1.97 11.94
N ARG A 30 -2.35 -2.37 10.66
CA ARG A 30 -2.24 -3.78 10.24
C ARG A 30 -0.96 -4.09 9.46
N ASP A 31 0.02 -3.20 9.46
CA ASP A 31 1.36 -3.48 8.95
C ASP A 31 1.35 -4.02 7.50
N VAL A 32 0.38 -3.57 6.70
CA VAL A 32 0.13 -4.11 5.35
C VAL A 32 1.26 -3.75 4.40
N VAL A 33 1.94 -2.62 4.63
CA VAL A 33 3.09 -2.18 3.85
C VAL A 33 4.28 -3.09 4.13
N SER A 34 4.62 -3.34 5.39
CA SER A 34 5.71 -4.25 5.79
C SER A 34 5.49 -5.67 5.26
N GLN A 35 4.28 -6.21 5.45
CA GLN A 35 3.94 -7.54 4.93
C GLN A 35 3.98 -7.61 3.40
N ALA A 36 3.65 -6.51 2.69
CA ALA A 36 3.79 -6.47 1.24
C ALA A 36 5.27 -6.45 0.85
N MET A 37 6.11 -5.66 1.55
CA MET A 37 7.56 -5.59 1.29
C MET A 37 8.26 -6.92 1.53
N GLU A 38 7.82 -7.72 2.51
CA GLU A 38 8.36 -9.05 2.76
C GLU A 38 7.87 -10.11 1.76
N ARG A 39 6.70 -9.90 1.15
CA ARG A 39 6.01 -10.93 0.34
C ARG A 39 6.20 -10.75 -1.16
N PHE A 40 6.57 -9.55 -1.62
CA PHE A 40 6.74 -9.25 -3.03
C PHE A 40 8.15 -8.76 -3.33
N ASP A 41 8.76 -9.31 -4.38
CA ASP A 41 10.14 -8.98 -4.82
C ASP A 41 10.23 -7.67 -5.62
N VAL A 42 9.10 -7.03 -5.90
CA VAL A 42 9.04 -5.80 -6.70
C VAL A 42 9.13 -4.57 -5.79
N PRO A 43 9.73 -3.46 -6.25
CA PRO A 43 9.78 -2.21 -5.50
C PRO A 43 8.40 -1.79 -5.00
N ILE A 44 8.33 -1.38 -3.73
CA ILE A 44 7.10 -0.89 -3.11
C ILE A 44 7.27 0.56 -2.67
N THR A 45 6.44 1.44 -3.21
CA THR A 45 6.40 2.86 -2.86
C THR A 45 5.18 3.13 -2.00
N HIS A 46 5.38 3.66 -0.78
CA HIS A 46 4.30 4.04 0.12
C HIS A 46 4.08 5.55 0.12
N VAL A 47 2.88 5.99 -0.25
CA VAL A 47 2.47 7.39 -0.29
C VAL A 47 1.44 7.61 0.81
N VAL A 48 1.72 8.54 1.73
CA VAL A 48 0.74 8.95 2.75
C VAL A 48 0.05 10.22 2.28
N VAL A 49 -1.27 10.18 2.10
CA VAL A 49 -2.06 11.33 1.66
C VAL A 49 -2.94 11.84 2.78
N ASP A 50 -2.65 13.04 3.26
CA ASP A 50 -3.54 13.78 4.15
C ASP A 50 -4.55 14.57 3.32
N LEU A 51 -5.75 14.00 3.12
CA LEU A 51 -6.84 14.68 2.42
C LEU A 51 -7.58 15.72 3.29
N ASP A 52 -7.18 15.92 4.56
CA ASP A 52 -7.77 16.94 5.44
C ASP A 52 -7.05 18.30 5.32
N ALA A 53 -5.82 18.34 4.78
CA ALA A 53 -5.08 19.59 4.56
C ALA A 53 -5.64 20.48 3.43
N ALA A 54 -6.67 20.02 2.71
CA ALA A 54 -7.34 20.73 1.63
C ALA A 54 -8.76 21.20 1.98
N GLY A 55 -9.14 21.21 3.26
CA GLY A 55 -10.46 21.66 3.75
C GLY A 55 -10.40 22.91 4.62
#